data_AF-A0AAV2ATL9-F1
#
_entry.id   AF-A0AAV2ATL9-F1
#
_cell.length_a   1.000
_cell.length_b   1.000
_cell.length_c   1.000
_cell.angle_alpha   90.00
_cell.angle_beta   90.00
_cell.angle_gamma   90.00
#
_symmetry.space_group_name_H-M   'P 1'
#
loop_
_entity.id
_entity.type
_entity.pdbx_description
1 polymer ?
#
loop_
_entity_poly.entity_id
_entity_poly.type
_entity_poly.pdbx_seq_one_letter_code
_entity_poly.pdbx_strand_id
1 'polypeptide(L)' 'MPFGCGPRHCVGMRFALTNAKACLAHVISNFKIQRCSETKVPLKFHLGLGFLLAKHLVLKLEERSDKIPLR' A
#
# COMPACT_ATOMS: atom_id res chain seq x y z
N MET A 1 8.80 13.78 7.79
CA MET A 1 8.73 14.01 6.33
C MET A 1 9.31 12.81 5.59
N PRO A 2 8.51 11.94 4.95
CA PRO A 2 8.95 10.64 4.39
C PRO A 2 9.86 10.74 3.14
N PHE A 3 9.85 11.87 2.44
CA PHE A 3 10.69 12.12 1.26
C PHE A 3 11.70 13.25 1.46
N GLY A 4 11.95 13.65 2.72
CA GLY A 4 12.78 14.81 3.05
C GLY A 4 12.22 16.14 2.55
N CYS A 5 13.01 17.21 2.69
CA CYS A 5 12.74 18.55 2.19
C CYS A 5 14.07 19.27 1.92
N GLY A 6 14.06 20.38 1.17
CA GLY A 6 15.25 21.16 0.82
C GLY A 6 16.10 20.54 -0.31
N PRO A 7 17.37 20.96 -0.48
CA PRO A 7 18.20 20.58 -1.63
C PRO A 7 18.55 19.08 -1.69
N ARG A 8 18.33 18.33 -0.59
CA ARG A 8 18.51 16.87 -0.52
C ARG A 8 17.17 16.12 -0.41
N HIS A 9 16.10 16.70 -0.91
CA HIS A 9 14.81 16.02 -1.07
C HIS A 9 14.94 14.78 -1.98
N CYS A 10 14.16 13.74 -1.70
CA CYS A 10 14.12 12.52 -2.50
C CYS A 10 13.70 12.79 -3.96
N VAL A 11 14.67 12.73 -4.86
CA VAL A 11 14.46 12.86 -6.32
C VAL A 11 13.44 11.83 -6.86
N GLY A 12 13.33 10.67 -6.21
CA GLY A 12 12.40 9.59 -6.56
C GLY A 12 10.96 9.80 -6.11
N MET A 13 10.62 10.88 -5.39
CA MET A 13 9.29 11.05 -4.80
C MET A 13 8.17 10.99 -5.86
N ARG A 14 8.33 11.71 -6.97
CA ARG A 14 7.30 11.74 -8.04
C ARG A 14 7.08 10.35 -8.62
N PHE A 15 8.16 9.64 -8.93
CA PHE A 15 8.11 8.27 -9.44
C PHE A 15 7.46 7.31 -8.45
N ALA A 16 7.86 7.35 -7.18
CA ALA A 16 7.30 6.49 -6.13
C ALA A 16 5.80 6.73 -5.94
N LEU A 17 5.36 7.99 -5.91
CA LEU A 17 3.94 8.33 -5.76
C LEU A 17 3.12 7.91 -6.98
N THR A 18 3.61 8.11 -8.20
CA THR A 18 2.89 7.71 -9.41
C THR A 18 2.74 6.19 -9.47
N ASN A 19 3.81 5.43 -9.21
CA ASN A 19 3.74 3.97 -9.20
C ASN A 19 2.81 3.44 -8.10
N ALA A 20 2.95 3.95 -6.87
CA ALA A 20 2.10 3.52 -5.77
C ALA A 20 0.61 3.78 -6.07
N LYS A 21 0.28 4.96 -6.62
CA LYS A 21 -1.09 5.29 -7.02
C LYS A 21 -1.61 4.40 -8.13
N ALA A 22 -0.80 4.14 -9.17
CA ALA A 22 -1.19 3.26 -10.27
C ALA A 22 -1.43 1.83 -9.79
N CYS A 23 -0.52 1.28 -8.98
CA CYS A 23 -0.68 -0.04 -8.36
C CYS A 23 -1.95 -0.11 -7.49
N LEU A 24 -2.17 0.89 -6.62
CA LEU A 24 -3.35 0.92 -5.75
C LEU A 24 -4.65 1.07 -6.54
N ALA A 25 -4.68 1.94 -7.55
CA ALA A 25 -5.85 2.09 -8.43
C ALA A 25 -6.17 0.76 -9.12
N HIS A 26 -5.15 0.05 -9.62
CA HIS A 26 -5.34 -1.27 -10.22
C HIS A 26 -5.90 -2.30 -9.24
N VAL A 27 -5.34 -2.39 -8.03
CA VAL A 27 -5.82 -3.33 -7.01
C VAL A 27 -7.27 -3.02 -6.61
N ILE A 28 -7.59 -1.74 -6.35
CA ILE A 28 -8.92 -1.33 -5.85
C ILE A 28 -10.01 -1.46 -6.94
N SER A 29 -9.66 -1.21 -8.20
CA SER A 29 -10.60 -1.34 -9.32
C SER A 29 -10.97 -2.79 -9.63
N ASN A 30 -10.09 -3.74 -9.33
CA ASN A 30 -10.27 -5.16 -9.65
C ASN A 30 -10.62 -6.04 -8.45
N PHE A 31 -10.24 -5.66 -7.23
CA PHE A 31 -10.38 -6.49 -6.03
C PHE A 31 -11.04 -5.74 -4.88
N LYS A 32 -11.85 -6.45 -4.10
CA LYS A 32 -12.33 -6.04 -2.78
C LYS A 32 -11.35 -6.58 -1.73
N ILE A 33 -10.75 -5.69 -0.97
CA ILE A 33 -9.83 -6.03 0.12
C ILE A 33 -10.66 -6.21 1.40
N GLN A 34 -10.61 -7.39 2.01
CA GLN A 34 -11.31 -7.70 3.25
C GLN A 34 -10.36 -8.25 4.30
N ARG A 35 -10.77 -8.14 5.57
CA ARG A 35 -10.09 -8.78 6.69
C ARG A 35 -10.42 -10.28 6.68
N CYS A 36 -9.45 -11.12 6.98
CA CYS A 36 -9.66 -12.53 7.28
C CYS A 36 -9.57 -12.76 8.80
N SER A 37 -9.93 -13.97 9.24
CA SER A 37 -9.79 -14.41 10.63
C SER A 37 -8.35 -14.28 11.16
N GLU A 38 -7.36 -14.35 10.29
CA GLU A 38 -5.94 -14.24 10.61
C GLU A 38 -5.42 -12.78 10.64
N THR A 39 -6.22 -11.82 10.14
CA THR A 39 -5.83 -10.40 10.12
C THR A 39 -5.84 -9.84 11.54
N LYS A 40 -4.66 -9.57 12.11
CA LYS A 40 -4.53 -8.95 13.44
C LYS A 40 -4.96 -7.48 13.41
N VAL A 41 -5.94 -7.12 14.23
CA VAL A 41 -6.39 -5.74 14.46
C VAL A 41 -6.28 -5.45 15.96
N PRO A 42 -5.45 -4.50 16.42
CA PRO A 42 -4.59 -3.60 15.65
C PRO A 42 -3.36 -4.30 15.02
N LEU A 43 -2.86 -3.75 13.91
CA LEU A 43 -1.63 -4.22 13.27
C LEU A 43 -0.42 -3.97 14.18
N LYS A 44 0.45 -4.99 14.30
CA LYS A 44 1.71 -4.88 15.06
C LYS A 44 2.85 -4.54 14.11
N PHE A 45 3.53 -3.45 14.39
CA PHE A 45 4.69 -2.99 13.62
C PHE A 45 5.99 -3.30 14.35
N HIS A 46 7.08 -3.34 13.59
CA HIS A 46 8.44 -3.39 14.11
C HIS A 46 9.35 -2.54 13.24
N LEU A 47 10.45 -2.11 13.85
CA LEU A 47 11.51 -1.41 13.15
C LEU A 47 12.47 -2.46 12.60
N GLY A 48 12.46 -2.66 11.28
CA GLY A 48 13.38 -3.54 10.56
C GLY A 48 14.66 -2.80 10.17
N LEU A 49 15.17 -3.03 8.95
CA LEU A 49 16.30 -2.33 8.33
C LEU A 49 16.04 -0.81 8.14
N GLY A 50 15.83 -0.05 9.22
CA GLY A 50 15.51 1.38 9.19
C GLY A 50 14.07 1.72 8.79
N PHE A 51 13.21 0.72 8.53
CA PHE A 51 11.82 0.93 8.09
C PHE A 51 10.81 0.36 9.10
N LEU A 52 9.66 1.02 9.19
CA LEU A 52 8.48 0.50 9.89
C LEU A 52 7.81 -0.58 9.03
N LEU A 53 7.85 -1.83 9.50
CA LEU A 53 7.30 -2.99 8.81
C LEU A 53 6.20 -3.65 9.66
N ALA A 54 5.12 -4.10 9.02
CA ALA A 54 4.11 -4.92 9.67
C ALA A 54 4.68 -6.32 9.93
N LYS A 55 4.55 -6.86 11.15
CA LYS A 55 5.06 -8.21 11.48
C LYS A 55 4.28 -9.33 10.78
N HIS A 56 2.97 -9.16 10.65
CA HIS A 56 2.08 -10.16 10.07
C HIS A 56 0.87 -9.46 9.47
N LEU A 57 0.79 -9.42 8.14
CA LEU A 57 -0.31 -8.81 7.39
C LEU A 57 -0.82 -9.82 6.37
N VAL A 58 -1.94 -10.46 6.69
CA VAL A 58 -2.68 -11.34 5.78
C VAL A 58 -4.02 -10.69 5.53
N LEU A 59 -4.40 -10.58 4.26
CA LEU A 59 -5.65 -9.97 3.80
C LEU A 59 -6.32 -10.90 2.80
N LYS A 60 -7.65 -10.91 2.80
CA LYS A 60 -8.43 -11.62 1.79
C LYS A 60 -8.66 -10.68 0.62
N LEU A 61 -8.39 -11.16 -0.60
CA LEU A 61 -8.73 -10.48 -1.83
C LEU A 61 -9.88 -11.22 -2.51
N GLU A 62 -10.96 -10.52 -2.79
CA GLU A 62 -12.08 -11.04 -3.57
C GLU A 62 -12.18 -10.29 -4.88
N GLU A 63 -12.32 -11.00 -6.01
CA GLU A 63 -12.51 -10.33 -7.30
C GLU A 63 -13.79 -9.49 -7.30
N ARG A 64 -13.70 -8.31 -7.91
CA ARG A 64 -14.81 -7.37 -8.00
C ARG A 64 -15.64 -7.68 -9.24
N SER A 65 -16.93 -7.93 -9.04
CA SER A 65 -17.93 -8.01 -10.13
C SER A 65 -18.03 -6.70 -10.89
N ASP A 66 -18.05 -5.58 -10.17
CA ASP A 66 -18.24 -4.23 -10.70
C ASP A 66 -16.87 -3.62 -11.04
N LYS A 67 -16.21 -4.17 -12.06
CA LYS A 67 -14.89 -3.68 -12.49
C LYS A 67 -15.00 -2.24 -12.92
N ILE A 68 -14.25 -1.36 -12.26
CA ILE A 68 -14.17 0.04 -12.64
C ILE A 68 -13.13 0.13 -13.77
N PRO A 69 -13.52 0.52 -14.99
CA PRO A 69 -12.55 0.66 -16.07
C PRO A 69 -11.54 1.75 -15.71
N LEU A 70 -10.26 1.39 -15.70
CA LEU A 70 -9.16 2.34 -15.56
C LEU A 70 -8.96 2.99 -16.93
N ARG A 71 -9.24 4.30 -17.01
CA ARG A 71 -9.14 5.10 -18.23
C ARG A 71 -7.75 5.68 -18.42
#